data_AF-A0A8H4Y2N6-F1
#
_entry.id   AF-A0A8H4Y2N6-F1
#
_cell.length_a   1.000
_cell.length_b   1.000
_cell.length_c   1.000
_cell.angle_alpha   90.00
_cell.angle_beta   90.00
_cell.angle_gamma   90.00
#
_symmetry.space_group_name_H-M   'P 1'
#
loop_
_entity.id
_entity.type
_entity.pdbx_description
1 polymer ?
#
loop_
_entity_poly.entity_id
_entity_poly.type
_entity_poly.pdbx_seq_one_letter_code
_entity_poly.pdbx_strand_id
1 'polypeptide(L)'
;MAKRCLPCRCGLCLFDFLDGDHVFVIEGDKKSGPFQRRGRFFKDRDGGNAHVACLVPCIHHANQAVGCHLACVKLVAPSARLAEHLKMTAYSLDPLPYQERGRRRWLHSRLECALEQSVPLPSELRREIGRYLLQEYAVMTNSSLLKHPQDFACSVSDLASLRQRYVLFEGERYLSSLILEEGHQQKQIPSPAMSRAIYISEDHRGIKRLVFSNSGRAPNVGTVPGVWWKALPTAKPNAILTFHHDGLKMRHLSYSDGETQISTATAPSFDYPRQVSAGLRVSPFDHVSYKSPYRLARFQTNTPDLTGFSVCCGPLPITLHAHTPKDDLSFYEPVLDSSVWIYLPRQQGESIMEIWMRGHLHFRDSHSLALAFVTNRRSVLLGAAPTPRLSQCPWYLLDTPNGNPSNVYFDSYPHGITSFAFDSSKPPPGPLQPLTLPQPLSSHPDIHANFHWSSASVDHVAEISICRRPSRDTSEILGLMLHYADGNRACLGQVRLDCLDPPFVVTPSQSLHLGSKTTAGKGPHIVRACISGTDEDRKSVEGSEIDIWFEVVWSGTVEWWFTDKQCHVWQDGRHSFVL
;
A
#
# COMPACT_ATOMS: atom_id res chain seq x y z
N MET A 1 -18.12 25.33 13.34
CA MET A 1 -18.62 23.97 13.63
C MET A 1 -17.56 22.95 13.25
N ALA A 2 -17.16 22.07 14.18
CA ALA A 2 -16.23 20.99 13.88
C ALA A 2 -16.91 19.96 12.97
N LYS A 3 -16.49 19.90 11.69
CA LYS A 3 -16.97 18.88 10.75
C LYS A 3 -16.49 17.52 11.23
N ARG A 4 -17.41 16.62 11.55
CA ARG A 4 -17.10 15.24 11.98
C ARG A 4 -16.90 14.34 10.77
N CYS A 5 -15.97 13.40 10.89
CA CYS A 5 -15.62 12.51 9.80
C CYS A 5 -16.39 11.20 9.90
N LEU A 6 -16.91 10.75 8.76
CA LEU A 6 -17.62 9.48 8.63
C LEU A 6 -16.92 8.66 7.54
N PRO A 7 -16.42 7.45 7.84
CA PRO A 7 -15.92 6.53 6.82
C PRO A 7 -16.97 6.30 5.72
N CYS A 8 -16.54 6.21 4.46
CA CYS A 8 -17.43 5.99 3.31
C CYS A 8 -18.01 4.56 3.23
N ARG A 9 -18.19 3.88 4.36
CA ARG A 9 -18.57 2.46 4.43
C ARG A 9 -19.48 2.17 5.62
N CYS A 10 -20.42 1.25 5.43
CA CYS A 10 -21.26 0.78 6.50
C CYS A 10 -20.51 -0.11 7.49
N GLY A 11 -20.60 0.20 8.79
CA GLY A 11 -20.02 -0.60 9.85
C GLY A 11 -20.63 -1.99 10.03
N LEU A 12 -21.79 -2.29 9.44
CA LEU A 12 -22.45 -3.60 9.55
C LEU A 12 -22.22 -4.48 8.32
N CYS A 13 -22.52 -3.99 7.12
CA CYS A 13 -22.38 -4.78 5.90
C CYS A 13 -21.03 -4.57 5.20
N LEU A 14 -20.23 -3.58 5.62
CA LEU A 14 -18.91 -3.25 5.07
C LEU A 14 -18.91 -2.86 3.57
N PHE A 15 -20.08 -2.56 2.99
CA PHE A 15 -20.17 -1.98 1.66
C PHE A 15 -20.12 -0.45 1.72
N ASP A 16 -19.57 0.14 0.67
CA ASP A 16 -19.42 1.60 0.56
C ASP A 16 -20.79 2.27 0.40
N PHE A 17 -20.91 3.51 0.89
CA PHE A 17 -22.11 4.31 0.73
C PHE A 17 -22.19 4.90 -0.68
N LEU A 18 -23.33 4.74 -1.33
CA LEU A 18 -23.65 5.37 -2.61
C LEU A 18 -24.41 6.68 -2.39
N ASP A 19 -24.35 7.57 -3.39
CA ASP A 19 -25.16 8.79 -3.34
C ASP A 19 -26.65 8.44 -3.30
N GLY A 20 -27.39 9.09 -2.40
CA GLY A 20 -28.79 8.80 -2.11
C GLY A 20 -29.01 7.82 -0.93
N ASP A 21 -27.97 7.11 -0.48
CA ASP A 21 -28.08 6.19 0.66
C ASP A 21 -28.50 6.92 1.94
N HIS A 22 -29.34 6.25 2.73
CA HIS A 22 -29.74 6.69 4.07
C HIS A 22 -28.88 6.00 5.12
N VAL A 23 -28.21 6.80 5.94
CA VAL A 23 -27.17 6.35 6.87
C VAL A 23 -27.48 6.83 8.28
N PHE A 24 -27.46 5.91 9.24
CA PHE A 24 -27.39 6.25 10.65
C PHE A 24 -25.95 6.42 11.08
N VAL A 25 -25.71 7.37 11.97
CA VAL A 25 -24.41 7.57 12.61
C VAL A 25 -24.50 7.04 14.03
N ILE A 26 -23.56 6.18 14.39
CA ILE A 26 -23.45 5.57 15.71
C ILE A 26 -22.24 6.17 16.41
N GLU A 27 -22.46 6.73 17.58
CA GLU A 27 -21.44 7.34 18.45
C GLU A 27 -21.53 6.72 19.85
N GLY A 28 -20.63 5.78 20.16
CA GLY A 28 -20.76 4.94 21.34
C GLY A 28 -22.07 4.15 21.29
N ASP A 29 -22.89 4.26 22.34
CA ASP A 29 -24.20 3.61 22.41
C ASP A 29 -25.35 4.47 21.85
N LYS A 30 -25.05 5.68 21.35
CA LYS A 30 -26.06 6.61 20.84
C LYS A 30 -26.19 6.46 19.33
N LYS A 31 -27.43 6.26 18.88
CA LYS A 31 -27.84 6.24 17.48
C LYS A 31 -28.45 7.60 17.12
N SER A 32 -27.97 8.20 16.02
CA SER A 32 -28.52 9.46 15.50
C SER A 32 -29.80 9.26 14.66
N GLY A 33 -30.36 10.36 14.13
CA GLY A 33 -31.36 10.32 13.06
C GLY A 33 -30.76 9.92 11.70
N PRO A 34 -31.58 9.65 10.66
CA PRO A 34 -31.08 9.27 9.35
C PRO A 34 -30.49 10.48 8.61
N PHE A 35 -29.28 10.31 8.09
CA PHE A 35 -28.61 11.25 7.18
C PHE A 35 -28.69 10.73 5.75
N GLN A 36 -28.71 11.62 4.76
CA GLN A 36 -28.61 11.24 3.35
C GLN A 36 -27.22 11.54 2.79
N ARG A 37 -26.63 10.59 2.06
CA ARG A 37 -25.38 10.77 1.32
C ARG A 37 -25.60 11.65 0.09
N ARG A 38 -24.85 12.77 -0.01
CA ARG A 38 -24.81 13.64 -1.19
C ARG A 38 -23.38 14.14 -1.47
N GLY A 39 -22.75 13.69 -2.55
CA GLY A 39 -21.48 14.23 -3.04
C GLY A 39 -20.29 13.85 -2.15
N ARG A 40 -19.84 14.71 -1.21
CA ARG A 40 -18.89 14.35 -0.12
C ARG A 40 -19.48 14.54 1.29
N PHE A 41 -20.78 14.78 1.39
CA PHE A 41 -21.42 15.14 2.65
C PHE A 41 -22.52 14.14 3.02
N PHE A 42 -22.75 14.00 4.31
CA PHE A 42 -23.95 13.41 4.88
C PHE A 42 -24.72 14.52 5.57
N LYS A 43 -25.94 14.81 5.10
CA LYS A 43 -26.77 15.89 5.63
C LYS A 43 -27.98 15.32 6.35
N ASP A 44 -28.33 15.92 7.49
CA ASP A 44 -29.61 15.67 8.14
C ASP A 44 -30.77 16.27 7.32
N ARG A 45 -32.01 15.99 7.72
CA ARG A 45 -33.21 16.50 7.04
C ARG A 45 -33.30 18.02 7.05
N ASP A 46 -32.73 18.67 8.06
CA ASP A 46 -32.80 20.11 8.26
C ASP A 46 -31.60 20.86 7.66
N GLY A 47 -30.63 20.14 7.09
CA GLY A 47 -29.41 20.69 6.47
C GLY A 47 -28.39 21.28 7.45
N GLY A 48 -28.62 21.17 8.75
CA GLY A 48 -27.85 21.83 9.81
C GLY A 48 -26.61 21.05 10.28
N ASN A 49 -26.69 19.72 10.40
CA ASN A 49 -25.53 18.88 10.74
C ASN A 49 -24.98 18.18 9.50
N ALA A 50 -23.69 18.39 9.23
CA ALA A 50 -22.98 17.76 8.13
C ALA A 50 -21.80 16.93 8.62
N HIS A 51 -21.84 15.61 8.37
CA HIS A 51 -20.63 14.79 8.41
C HIS A 51 -19.95 14.83 7.04
N VAL A 52 -18.62 14.76 7.03
CA VAL A 52 -17.83 14.70 5.80
C VAL A 52 -17.43 13.26 5.54
N ALA A 53 -17.76 12.80 4.34
CA ALA A 53 -17.34 11.51 3.82
C ALA A 53 -15.82 11.53 3.65
N CYS A 54 -15.15 10.69 4.43
CA CYS A 54 -13.70 10.57 4.39
C CYS A 54 -13.32 9.22 3.79
N LEU A 55 -12.27 9.24 2.98
CA LEU A 55 -11.60 8.03 2.56
C LEU A 55 -11.07 7.31 3.80
N VAL A 56 -11.06 5.98 3.73
CA VAL A 56 -10.55 5.14 4.82
C VAL A 56 -9.10 4.78 4.47
N PRO A 57 -8.14 4.99 5.39
CA PRO A 57 -8.36 5.48 6.76
C PRO A 57 -8.40 7.01 6.80
N CYS A 58 -9.27 7.55 7.65
CA CYS A 58 -9.52 8.99 7.70
C CYS A 58 -8.39 9.72 8.44
N ILE A 59 -7.72 10.61 7.72
CA ILE A 59 -6.58 11.43 8.18
C ILE A 59 -6.96 12.52 9.19
N HIS A 60 -8.26 12.82 9.34
CA HIS A 60 -8.72 13.85 10.24
C HIS A 60 -8.75 13.34 11.69
N HIS A 61 -8.16 14.10 12.61
CA HIS A 61 -8.05 13.79 14.04
C HIS A 61 -9.39 13.77 14.82
N ALA A 62 -10.52 14.10 14.17
CA ALA A 62 -11.82 14.19 14.81
C ALA A 62 -12.45 12.79 14.97
N ASN A 63 -12.91 12.48 16.19
CA ASN A 63 -13.65 11.26 16.57
C ASN A 63 -14.43 10.65 15.40
N GLN A 64 -13.87 9.61 14.80
CA GLN A 64 -14.50 8.90 13.68
C GLN A 64 -15.77 8.24 14.20
N ALA A 65 -16.92 8.68 13.68
CA ALA A 65 -18.18 8.02 13.95
C ALA A 65 -18.34 6.80 13.03
N VAL A 66 -19.26 5.90 13.36
CA VAL A 66 -19.54 4.72 12.54
C VAL A 66 -20.85 4.92 11.78
N GLY A 67 -20.78 4.92 10.45
CA GLY A 67 -21.97 5.01 9.60
C GLY A 67 -22.57 3.63 9.38
N CYS A 68 -23.89 3.49 9.36
CA CYS A 68 -24.57 2.25 8.98
C CYS A 68 -25.76 2.51 8.06
N HIS A 69 -25.92 1.69 7.01
CA HIS A 69 -27.11 1.76 6.16
C HIS A 69 -28.39 1.56 6.98
N LEU A 70 -29.43 2.32 6.63
CA LEU A 70 -30.76 2.22 7.24
C LEU A 70 -31.29 0.78 7.22
N ALA A 71 -31.17 0.09 6.09
CA ALA A 71 -31.61 -1.30 5.94
C ALA A 71 -30.84 -2.25 6.87
N CYS A 72 -29.51 -2.10 6.95
CA CYS A 72 -28.67 -2.93 7.81
C CYS A 72 -29.02 -2.78 9.29
N VAL A 73 -29.27 -1.56 9.78
CA VAL A 73 -29.62 -1.33 11.18
C VAL A 73 -30.97 -1.95 11.54
N LYS A 74 -31.92 -2.01 10.60
CA LYS A 74 -33.23 -2.66 10.83
C LYS A 74 -33.10 -4.18 11.02
N LEU A 75 -32.11 -4.81 10.39
CA LEU A 75 -31.89 -6.27 10.48
C LEU A 75 -31.26 -6.71 11.81
N VAL A 76 -30.52 -5.81 12.48
CA VAL A 76 -29.81 -6.12 13.73
C VAL A 76 -30.67 -5.81 14.97
N ALA A 77 -31.93 -5.41 14.81
CA ALA A 77 -32.81 -5.07 15.93
C ALA A 77 -33.18 -6.31 16.76
N PRO A 78 -33.16 -6.23 18.12
CA PRO A 78 -33.04 -5.03 18.95
C PRO A 78 -31.59 -4.49 19.11
N SER A 79 -31.47 -3.18 19.38
CA SER A 79 -30.22 -2.41 19.44
C SER A 79 -29.15 -2.93 20.42
N ALA A 80 -29.52 -3.78 21.37
CA ALA A 80 -28.61 -4.37 22.35
C ALA A 80 -27.44 -5.15 21.72
N ARG A 81 -27.61 -5.67 20.50
CA ARG A 81 -26.54 -6.39 19.76
C ARG A 81 -25.78 -5.55 18.74
N LEU A 82 -26.15 -4.27 18.58
CA LEU A 82 -25.53 -3.41 17.56
C LEU A 82 -24.03 -3.23 17.81
N ALA A 83 -23.64 -2.97 19.06
CA ALA A 83 -22.23 -2.83 19.44
C ALA A 83 -21.43 -4.11 19.20
N GLU A 84 -22.01 -5.29 19.45
CA GLU A 84 -21.36 -6.59 19.21
C GLU A 84 -21.14 -6.83 17.71
N HIS A 85 -22.12 -6.50 16.86
CA HIS A 85 -21.96 -6.59 15.41
C HIS A 85 -20.87 -5.68 14.91
N LEU A 86 -20.86 -4.42 15.36
CA LEU A 86 -19.83 -3.45 14.98
C LEU A 86 -18.43 -3.92 15.40
N LYS A 87 -18.28 -4.57 16.56
CA LYS A 87 -17.00 -5.17 16.98
C LYS A 87 -16.59 -6.33 16.07
N MET A 88 -17.51 -7.21 15.70
CA MET A 88 -17.24 -8.36 14.82
C MET A 88 -16.77 -7.91 13.43
N THR A 89 -17.43 -6.90 12.86
CA THR A 89 -17.17 -6.43 11.50
C THR A 89 -16.06 -5.37 11.44
N ALA A 90 -15.68 -4.79 12.59
CA ALA A 90 -14.62 -3.82 12.66
C ALA A 90 -13.33 -4.34 12.05
N TYR A 91 -12.71 -3.49 11.24
CA TYR A 91 -11.40 -3.73 10.69
C TYR A 91 -10.33 -3.36 11.71
N SER A 92 -9.35 -4.24 11.89
CA SER A 92 -8.12 -3.90 12.59
C SER A 92 -7.29 -2.94 11.73
N LEU A 93 -7.38 -3.09 10.40
CA LEU A 93 -6.57 -2.42 9.39
C LEU A 93 -7.41 -2.31 8.12
N ASP A 94 -7.12 -1.39 7.20
CA ASP A 94 -7.87 -1.37 5.95
C ASP A 94 -7.52 -2.51 4.99
N PRO A 95 -8.53 -3.08 4.30
CA PRO A 95 -8.34 -4.17 3.35
C PRO A 95 -7.71 -3.68 2.06
N LEU A 96 -6.97 -4.57 1.42
CA LEU A 96 -6.51 -4.37 0.06
C LEU A 96 -7.69 -4.55 -0.92
N PRO A 97 -7.68 -3.87 -2.10
CA PRO A 97 -8.77 -3.96 -3.07
C PRO A 97 -9.11 -5.40 -3.49
N TYR A 98 -8.13 -6.28 -3.61
CA TYR A 98 -8.37 -7.68 -3.97
C TYR A 98 -9.10 -8.45 -2.84
N GLN A 99 -8.88 -8.10 -1.57
CA GLN A 99 -9.56 -8.73 -0.42
C GLN A 99 -11.05 -8.36 -0.44
N GLU A 100 -11.38 -7.10 -0.75
CA GLU A 100 -12.77 -6.65 -0.95
C GLU A 100 -13.43 -7.32 -2.15
N ARG A 101 -12.72 -7.44 -3.29
CA ARG A 101 -13.22 -8.17 -4.46
C ARG A 101 -13.45 -9.65 -4.15
N GLY A 102 -12.53 -10.28 -3.42
CA GLY A 102 -12.64 -11.67 -2.96
C GLY A 102 -13.88 -11.87 -2.09
N ARG A 103 -14.04 -11.03 -1.07
CA ARG A 103 -15.21 -11.01 -0.19
C ARG A 103 -16.52 -10.86 -0.96
N ARG A 104 -16.60 -9.88 -1.87
CA ARG A 104 -17.81 -9.64 -2.68
C ARG A 104 -18.17 -10.88 -3.53
N ARG A 105 -17.17 -11.50 -4.18
CA ARG A 105 -17.38 -12.74 -4.96
C ARG A 105 -17.87 -13.87 -4.07
N TRP A 106 -17.29 -14.04 -2.88
CA TRP A 106 -17.70 -15.07 -1.94
C TRP A 106 -19.16 -14.88 -1.47
N LEU A 107 -19.52 -13.66 -1.05
CA LEU A 107 -20.88 -13.34 -0.61
C LEU A 107 -21.90 -13.60 -1.72
N HIS A 108 -21.58 -13.18 -2.94
CA HIS A 108 -22.44 -13.35 -4.10
C HIS A 108 -22.65 -14.82 -4.46
N SER A 109 -21.57 -15.61 -4.52
CA SER A 109 -21.65 -17.06 -4.75
C SER A 109 -22.46 -17.78 -3.67
N ARG A 110 -22.25 -17.43 -2.39
CA ARG A 110 -23.01 -18.02 -1.28
C ARG A 110 -24.48 -17.66 -1.32
N LEU A 111 -24.81 -16.42 -1.66
CA LEU A 111 -26.19 -15.97 -1.80
C LEU A 111 -26.87 -16.65 -3.00
N GLU A 112 -26.19 -16.79 -4.13
CA GLU A 112 -26.71 -17.52 -5.29
C GLU A 112 -27.09 -18.96 -4.93
N CYS A 113 -26.22 -19.67 -4.20
CA CYS A 113 -26.52 -21.02 -3.69
C CYS A 113 -27.71 -21.04 -2.70
N ALA A 114 -27.84 -20.01 -1.84
CA ALA A 114 -28.96 -19.93 -0.90
C ALA A 114 -30.29 -19.64 -1.63
N LEU A 115 -30.26 -18.78 -2.65
CA LEU A 115 -31.42 -18.46 -3.48
C LEU A 115 -31.84 -19.65 -4.35
N GLU A 116 -30.89 -20.48 -4.79
CA GLU A 116 -31.20 -21.69 -5.56
C GLU A 116 -32.17 -22.63 -4.83
N GLN A 117 -32.06 -22.70 -3.51
CA GLN A 117 -32.93 -23.53 -2.68
C GLN A 117 -34.33 -22.93 -2.46
N SER A 118 -34.49 -21.62 -2.65
CA SER A 118 -35.67 -20.87 -2.21
C SER A 118 -36.46 -20.21 -3.36
N VAL A 119 -35.82 -20.00 -4.52
CA VAL A 119 -36.36 -19.22 -5.63
C VAL A 119 -36.17 -20.01 -6.94
N PRO A 120 -37.24 -20.53 -7.57
CA PRO A 120 -37.16 -21.32 -8.80
C PRO A 120 -36.98 -20.42 -10.03
N LEU A 121 -35.90 -19.63 -10.04
CA LEU A 121 -35.50 -18.79 -11.16
C LEU A 121 -34.19 -19.31 -11.79
N PRO A 122 -33.95 -19.03 -13.08
CA PRO A 122 -32.67 -19.29 -13.73
C PRO A 122 -31.49 -18.66 -12.98
N SER A 123 -30.30 -19.25 -13.12
CA SER A 123 -29.06 -18.77 -12.51
C SER A 123 -28.81 -17.30 -12.77
N GLU A 124 -29.07 -16.81 -13.98
CA GLU A 124 -28.85 -15.43 -14.39
C GLU A 124 -29.70 -14.44 -13.57
N LEU A 125 -30.98 -14.79 -13.34
CA LEU A 125 -31.91 -13.95 -12.58
C LEU A 125 -31.62 -14.03 -11.08
N ARG A 126 -31.29 -15.21 -10.54
CA ARG A 126 -30.85 -15.35 -9.14
C ARG A 126 -29.58 -14.55 -8.87
N ARG A 127 -28.65 -14.58 -9.83
CA ARG A 127 -27.41 -13.82 -9.80
C ARG A 127 -27.67 -12.32 -9.79
N GLU A 128 -28.62 -11.83 -10.59
CA GLU A 128 -28.98 -10.42 -10.64
C GLU A 128 -29.68 -9.97 -9.35
N ILE A 129 -30.67 -10.73 -8.86
CA ILE A 129 -31.31 -10.50 -7.56
C ILE A 129 -30.26 -10.47 -6.43
N GLY A 130 -29.31 -11.41 -6.46
CA GLY A 130 -28.24 -11.49 -5.49
C GLY A 130 -27.40 -10.22 -5.40
N ARG A 131 -27.22 -9.48 -6.50
CA ARG A 131 -26.47 -8.21 -6.49
C ARG A 131 -27.14 -7.13 -5.65
N TYR A 132 -28.48 -7.12 -5.60
CA TYR A 132 -29.26 -6.14 -4.84
C TYR A 132 -29.35 -6.46 -3.35
N LEU A 133 -29.12 -7.72 -2.94
CA LEU A 133 -29.32 -8.20 -1.57
C LEU A 133 -28.01 -8.45 -0.82
N LEU A 134 -26.85 -8.13 -1.40
CA LEU A 134 -25.54 -8.41 -0.78
C LEU A 134 -25.37 -7.74 0.59
N GLN A 135 -25.91 -6.53 0.77
CA GLN A 135 -25.75 -5.77 2.01
C GLN A 135 -26.53 -6.45 3.15
N GLU A 136 -27.80 -6.75 2.91
CA GLU A 136 -28.70 -7.43 3.85
C GLU A 136 -28.21 -8.84 4.15
N TYR A 137 -27.80 -9.59 3.12
CA TYR A 137 -27.30 -10.95 3.27
C TYR A 137 -26.03 -11.01 4.12
N ALA A 138 -25.09 -10.07 3.93
CA ALA A 138 -23.89 -9.98 4.75
C ALA A 138 -24.26 -9.76 6.24
N VAL A 139 -25.16 -8.82 6.53
CA VAL A 139 -25.60 -8.53 7.90
C VAL A 139 -26.27 -9.75 8.53
N MET A 140 -27.23 -10.37 7.83
CA MET A 140 -27.96 -11.54 8.34
C MET A 140 -27.03 -12.72 8.63
N THR A 141 -26.07 -12.97 7.73
CA THR A 141 -25.08 -14.04 7.91
C THR A 141 -24.22 -13.76 9.14
N ASN A 142 -23.74 -12.52 9.31
CA ASN A 142 -22.92 -12.12 10.44
C ASN A 142 -23.70 -12.22 11.77
N SER A 143 -24.99 -11.85 11.77
CA SER A 143 -25.86 -12.00 12.93
C SER A 143 -26.03 -13.46 13.37
N SER A 144 -26.11 -14.39 12.43
CA SER A 144 -26.23 -15.83 12.75
C SER A 144 -24.97 -16.43 13.37
N LEU A 145 -23.81 -15.84 13.11
CA LEU A 145 -22.50 -16.31 13.58
C LEU A 145 -22.09 -15.70 14.93
N LEU A 146 -22.78 -14.64 15.37
CA LEU A 146 -22.42 -13.89 16.56
C LEU A 146 -22.62 -14.74 17.83
N LYS A 147 -21.54 -14.91 18.58
CA LYS A 147 -21.56 -15.47 19.93
C LYS A 147 -21.19 -14.37 20.94
N HIS A 148 -21.48 -14.62 22.22
CA HIS A 148 -21.02 -13.72 23.26
C HIS A 148 -19.49 -13.70 23.30
N PRO A 149 -18.84 -12.51 23.25
CA PRO A 149 -17.41 -12.40 23.41
C PRO A 149 -17.03 -12.93 24.80
N GLN A 150 -16.11 -13.90 24.83
CA GLN A 150 -15.53 -14.37 26.08
C GLN A 150 -14.02 -14.41 25.89
N ASP A 151 -13.34 -13.57 26.65
CA ASP A 151 -11.88 -13.57 26.67
C ASP A 151 -11.39 -14.83 27.36
N PHE A 152 -10.31 -15.38 26.83
CA PHE A 152 -9.63 -16.54 27.39
C PHE A 152 -8.30 -16.07 27.99
N ALA A 153 -7.94 -16.59 29.16
CA ALA A 153 -6.64 -16.30 29.76
C ALA A 153 -5.95 -17.60 30.17
N CYS A 154 -4.63 -17.68 29.97
CA CYS A 154 -3.82 -18.81 30.41
C CYS A 154 -2.42 -18.37 30.83
N SER A 155 -1.69 -19.27 31.49
CA SER A 155 -0.27 -19.06 31.76
C SER A 155 0.56 -19.24 30.48
N VAL A 156 1.69 -18.56 30.38
CA VAL A 156 2.70 -18.82 29.34
C VAL A 156 3.18 -20.27 29.36
N SER A 157 3.23 -20.89 30.55
CA SER A 157 3.61 -22.30 30.70
C SER A 157 2.67 -23.28 30.00
N ASP A 158 1.39 -22.92 29.81
CA ASP A 158 0.37 -23.77 29.20
C ASP A 158 0.39 -23.73 27.65
N LEU A 159 1.16 -22.81 27.04
CA LEU A 159 1.12 -22.56 25.59
C LEU A 159 1.43 -23.79 24.73
N ALA A 160 2.32 -24.66 25.22
CA ALA A 160 2.69 -25.88 24.51
C ALA A 160 1.54 -26.90 24.40
N SER A 161 0.52 -26.78 25.27
CA SER A 161 -0.62 -27.68 25.36
C SER A 161 -1.88 -27.13 24.67
N LEU A 162 -1.78 -25.96 24.01
CA LEU A 162 -2.92 -25.30 23.38
C LEU A 162 -3.05 -25.71 21.91
N ARG A 163 -4.25 -26.18 21.56
CA ARG A 163 -4.67 -26.42 20.18
C ARG A 163 -5.51 -25.27 19.65
N GLN A 164 -5.20 -24.82 18.43
CA GLN A 164 -5.92 -23.75 17.74
C GLN A 164 -7.20 -24.27 17.05
N ARG A 165 -8.34 -23.61 17.27
CA ARG A 165 -9.58 -23.79 16.50
C ARG A 165 -9.84 -22.61 15.58
N TYR A 166 -10.42 -22.90 14.42
CA TYR A 166 -10.68 -21.89 13.40
C TYR A 166 -12.15 -21.81 13.04
N VAL A 167 -12.56 -20.63 12.56
CA VAL A 167 -13.87 -20.36 11.97
C VAL A 167 -13.69 -19.79 10.57
N LEU A 168 -14.60 -20.13 9.66
CA LEU A 168 -14.69 -19.51 8.34
C LEU A 168 -15.61 -18.29 8.43
N PHE A 169 -15.12 -17.13 7.99
CA PHE A 169 -15.88 -15.89 8.00
C PHE A 169 -15.66 -15.14 6.68
N GLU A 170 -16.74 -14.94 5.93
CA GLU A 170 -16.77 -14.25 4.64
C GLU A 170 -15.68 -14.69 3.64
N GLY A 171 -15.39 -15.99 3.61
CA GLY A 171 -14.42 -16.62 2.70
C GLY A 171 -13.03 -16.82 3.28
N GLU A 172 -12.75 -16.29 4.47
CA GLU A 172 -11.43 -16.34 5.09
C GLU A 172 -11.44 -17.13 6.41
N ARG A 173 -10.29 -17.75 6.75
CA ARG A 173 -10.14 -18.56 7.96
C ARG A 173 -9.48 -17.76 9.09
N TYR A 174 -10.14 -17.68 10.24
CA TYR A 174 -9.68 -16.96 11.43
C TYR A 174 -9.56 -17.85 12.65
N LEU A 175 -8.65 -17.51 13.55
CA LEU A 175 -8.53 -18.14 14.85
C LEU A 175 -9.71 -17.75 15.73
N SER A 176 -10.50 -18.73 16.17
CA SER A 176 -11.69 -18.49 17.00
C SER A 176 -11.41 -18.76 18.48
N SER A 177 -10.75 -19.87 18.80
CA SER A 177 -10.50 -20.25 20.19
C SER A 177 -9.28 -21.16 20.33
N LEU A 178 -8.81 -21.30 21.56
CA LEU A 178 -7.77 -22.25 21.95
C LEU A 178 -8.43 -23.31 22.85
N ILE A 179 -8.05 -24.58 22.66
CA ILE A 179 -8.45 -25.69 23.54
C ILE A 179 -7.21 -26.24 24.21
N LEU A 180 -7.25 -26.49 25.51
CA LEU A 180 -6.23 -27.25 26.21
C LEU A 180 -6.37 -28.73 25.84
N GLU A 181 -5.31 -29.37 25.36
CA GLU A 181 -5.35 -30.83 25.22
C GLU A 181 -5.26 -31.47 26.61
N GLU A 182 -6.38 -32.04 27.08
CA GLU A 182 -6.40 -32.89 28.27
C GLU A 182 -5.59 -34.16 27.94
N GLY A 183 -4.47 -34.33 28.64
CA GLY A 183 -3.51 -35.39 28.33
C GLY A 183 -4.12 -36.79 28.42
N HIS A 184 -4.01 -37.56 27.34
CA HIS A 184 -3.81 -38.99 27.48
C HIS A 184 -2.55 -39.21 28.34
N GLN A 185 -2.73 -39.96 29.42
CA GLN A 185 -1.75 -40.30 30.45
C GLN A 185 -0.29 -40.26 30.01
N GLN A 186 0.48 -39.43 30.72
CA GLN A 186 1.90 -39.59 31.07
C GLN A 186 2.66 -40.68 30.28
N LYS A 187 3.23 -40.29 29.14
CA LYS A 187 4.64 -40.59 28.91
C LYS A 187 5.41 -39.34 29.29
N GLN A 188 6.45 -39.47 30.11
CA GLN A 188 7.38 -38.40 30.45
C GLN A 188 7.97 -37.82 29.17
N ILE A 189 7.29 -36.84 28.60
CA ILE A 189 7.87 -35.94 27.62
C ILE A 189 8.66 -34.92 28.45
N PRO A 190 9.96 -34.71 28.18
CA PRO A 190 10.74 -33.70 28.89
C PRO A 190 9.98 -32.38 28.83
N SER A 191 9.87 -31.71 29.99
CA SER A 191 9.11 -30.47 30.17
C SER A 191 9.21 -29.59 28.92
N PRO A 192 8.11 -29.32 28.20
CA PRO A 192 8.17 -28.65 26.92
C PRO A 192 8.89 -27.32 27.13
N ALA A 193 10.01 -27.13 26.42
CA ALA A 193 10.81 -25.92 26.54
C ALA A 193 9.88 -24.70 26.41
N MET A 194 9.95 -23.79 27.38
CA MET A 194 9.07 -22.63 27.45
C MET A 194 9.14 -21.83 26.15
N SER A 195 7.98 -21.46 25.61
CA SER A 195 7.93 -20.53 24.48
C SER A 195 8.47 -19.17 24.91
N ARG A 196 9.46 -18.66 24.16
CA ARG A 196 10.13 -17.37 24.39
C ARG A 196 9.49 -16.24 23.60
N ALA A 197 8.74 -16.59 22.55
CA ALA A 197 7.98 -15.63 21.75
C ALA A 197 6.74 -16.28 21.14
N ILE A 198 5.70 -15.46 20.95
CA ILE A 198 4.50 -15.78 20.18
C ILE A 198 4.50 -14.92 18.93
N TYR A 199 4.45 -15.57 17.76
CA TYR A 199 4.28 -14.89 16.49
C TYR A 199 2.81 -14.95 16.07
N ILE A 200 2.24 -13.80 15.78
CA ILE A 200 0.81 -13.62 15.53
C ILE A 200 0.69 -13.19 14.08
N SER A 201 0.06 -14.00 13.24
CA SER A 201 -0.32 -13.56 11.89
C SER A 201 -1.77 -13.07 11.90
N GLU A 202 -2.02 -11.90 11.34
CA GLU A 202 -3.35 -11.27 11.24
C GLU A 202 -3.55 -10.66 9.85
N ASP A 203 -4.81 -10.41 9.48
CA ASP A 203 -5.15 -9.55 8.34
C ASP A 203 -6.01 -8.37 8.81
N HIS A 204 -6.62 -7.66 7.85
CA HIS A 204 -7.51 -6.54 8.08
C HIS A 204 -8.67 -6.82 9.07
N ARG A 205 -9.03 -8.08 9.34
CA ARG A 205 -10.15 -8.46 10.22
C ARG A 205 -9.75 -9.18 11.50
N GLY A 206 -8.53 -9.66 11.66
CA GLY A 206 -8.13 -10.33 12.90
C GLY A 206 -7.12 -11.45 12.72
N ILE A 207 -6.91 -12.19 13.80
CA ILE A 207 -5.84 -13.17 13.91
C ILE A 207 -6.17 -14.42 13.09
N LYS A 208 -5.24 -14.79 12.21
CA LYS A 208 -5.34 -15.99 11.37
C LYS A 208 -4.64 -17.20 11.97
N ARG A 209 -3.54 -16.99 12.70
CA ARG A 209 -2.72 -18.08 13.29
C ARG A 209 -1.77 -17.54 14.35
N LEU A 210 -1.49 -18.38 15.35
CA LEU A 210 -0.40 -18.20 16.31
C LEU A 210 0.71 -19.22 16.04
N VAL A 211 1.97 -18.82 16.23
CA VAL A 211 3.13 -19.70 16.20
C VAL A 211 3.93 -19.50 17.48
N PHE A 212 4.02 -20.54 18.30
CA PHE A 212 4.76 -20.54 19.56
C PHE A 212 6.20 -20.97 19.29
N SER A 213 7.18 -20.15 19.68
CA SER A 213 8.61 -20.39 19.42
C SER A 213 9.42 -20.45 20.70
N ASN A 214 10.15 -21.55 20.88
CA ASN A 214 10.99 -21.81 22.05
C ASN A 214 12.40 -21.22 21.90
N SER A 215 12.84 -20.97 20.66
CA SER A 215 14.18 -20.41 20.38
C SER A 215 14.18 -18.87 20.31
N GLY A 216 13.01 -18.24 20.28
CA GLY A 216 12.88 -16.80 19.99
C GLY A 216 13.23 -16.44 18.54
N ARG A 217 13.55 -17.42 17.68
CA ARG A 217 13.74 -17.20 16.24
C ARG A 217 12.39 -17.07 15.56
N ALA A 218 12.34 -16.19 14.57
CA ALA A 218 11.17 -16.01 13.73
C ALA A 218 10.88 -17.28 12.93
N PRO A 219 9.60 -17.66 12.76
CA PRO A 219 9.23 -18.77 11.90
C PRO A 219 9.62 -18.49 10.46
N ASN A 220 10.18 -19.50 9.79
CA ASN A 220 10.49 -19.41 8.37
C ASN A 220 9.21 -19.65 7.55
N VAL A 221 8.55 -18.55 7.18
CA VAL A 221 7.34 -18.55 6.36
C VAL A 221 7.49 -17.49 5.29
N GLY A 222 7.00 -17.77 4.07
CA GLY A 222 6.95 -16.78 3.01
C GLY A 222 6.02 -15.61 3.36
N THR A 223 6.30 -14.45 2.79
CA THR A 223 5.40 -13.29 2.81
C THR A 223 4.12 -13.66 2.08
N VAL A 224 2.97 -13.38 2.71
CA VAL A 224 1.65 -13.58 2.09
C VAL A 224 0.99 -12.21 1.97
N PRO A 225 0.65 -11.74 0.76
CA PRO A 225 0.00 -10.44 0.59
C PRO A 225 -1.21 -10.27 1.51
N GLY A 226 -1.31 -9.13 2.18
CA GLY A 226 -2.42 -8.81 3.09
C GLY A 226 -2.42 -9.55 4.44
N VAL A 227 -1.40 -10.37 4.73
CA VAL A 227 -1.15 -10.96 6.05
C VAL A 227 0.04 -10.27 6.71
N TRP A 228 -0.13 -9.87 7.96
CA TRP A 228 0.82 -9.13 8.75
C TRP A 228 1.20 -9.93 10.01
N TRP A 229 2.39 -9.69 10.52
CA TRP A 229 3.00 -10.43 11.61
C TRP A 229 3.37 -9.51 12.76
N LYS A 230 3.03 -9.94 13.97
CA LYS A 230 3.49 -9.36 15.23
C LYS A 230 4.29 -10.39 16.00
N ALA A 231 5.21 -9.94 16.85
CA ALA A 231 5.94 -10.80 17.76
C ALA A 231 5.73 -10.29 19.19
N LEU A 232 5.33 -11.20 20.07
CA LEU A 232 5.13 -10.94 21.49
C LEU A 232 6.16 -11.75 22.29
N PRO A 233 7.15 -11.10 22.94
CA PRO A 233 8.06 -11.81 23.83
C PRO A 233 7.33 -12.36 25.05
N THR A 234 7.72 -13.55 25.47
CA THR A 234 7.20 -14.21 26.68
C THR A 234 8.36 -14.49 27.62
N ALA A 235 8.57 -13.56 28.57
CA ALA A 235 9.77 -13.54 29.40
C ALA A 235 9.65 -14.39 30.67
N LYS A 236 8.45 -14.47 31.27
CA LYS A 236 8.21 -15.19 32.52
C LYS A 236 7.17 -16.31 32.35
N PRO A 237 7.38 -17.51 32.92
CA PRO A 237 6.45 -18.64 32.78
C PRO A 237 5.10 -18.38 33.46
N ASN A 238 5.10 -17.65 34.59
CA ASN A 238 3.88 -17.34 35.34
C ASN A 238 3.16 -16.09 34.81
N ALA A 239 3.63 -15.51 33.71
CA ALA A 239 2.93 -14.41 33.06
C ALA A 239 1.58 -14.88 32.52
N ILE A 240 0.60 -13.98 32.56
CA ILE A 240 -0.76 -14.22 32.10
C ILE A 240 -0.87 -13.67 30.67
N LEU A 241 -1.36 -14.52 29.78
CA LEU A 241 -1.76 -14.14 28.43
C LEU A 241 -3.28 -14.09 28.35
N THR A 242 -3.82 -12.94 27.95
CA THR A 242 -5.26 -12.75 27.70
C THR A 242 -5.48 -12.65 26.19
N PHE A 243 -6.42 -13.45 25.68
CA PHE A 243 -6.81 -13.50 24.27
C PHE A 243 -8.17 -12.83 24.12
N HIS A 244 -8.19 -11.70 23.40
CA HIS A 244 -9.37 -10.86 23.24
C HIS A 244 -10.15 -11.22 21.99
N HIS A 245 -11.48 -11.35 22.13
CA HIS A 245 -12.36 -11.86 21.09
C HIS A 245 -13.46 -10.85 20.69
N ASP A 246 -13.91 -10.89 19.43
CA ASP A 246 -14.99 -10.01 18.94
C ASP A 246 -16.38 -10.68 18.90
N GLY A 247 -16.49 -11.87 19.48
CA GLY A 247 -17.69 -12.73 19.42
C GLY A 247 -17.63 -13.79 18.31
N LEU A 248 -16.68 -13.70 17.37
CA LEU A 248 -16.45 -14.73 16.34
C LEU A 248 -14.99 -15.17 16.21
N LYS A 249 -14.05 -14.23 16.27
CA LYS A 249 -12.61 -14.45 16.07
C LYS A 249 -11.76 -13.65 17.06
N MET A 250 -10.54 -14.13 17.27
CA MET A 250 -9.53 -13.45 18.08
C MET A 250 -9.02 -12.20 17.38
N ARG A 251 -8.81 -11.13 18.16
CA ARG A 251 -8.41 -9.81 17.65
C ARG A 251 -7.02 -9.39 18.09
N HIS A 252 -6.70 -9.60 19.35
CA HIS A 252 -5.40 -9.25 19.90
C HIS A 252 -5.14 -10.03 21.18
N LEU A 253 -3.87 -10.08 21.57
CA LEU A 253 -3.38 -10.64 22.81
C LEU A 253 -2.89 -9.53 23.73
N SER A 254 -3.04 -9.74 25.04
CA SER A 254 -2.36 -8.98 26.09
C SER A 254 -1.48 -9.90 26.92
N TYR A 255 -0.31 -9.41 27.29
CA TYR A 255 0.65 -10.07 28.18
C TYR A 255 0.78 -9.23 29.45
N SER A 256 0.76 -9.89 30.61
CA SER A 256 1.04 -9.26 31.90
C SER A 256 1.88 -10.19 32.76
N ASP A 257 2.99 -9.68 33.31
CA ASP A 257 3.86 -10.45 34.21
C ASP A 257 4.09 -9.78 35.57
N GLY A 258 3.18 -8.84 35.92
CA GLY A 258 3.23 -8.04 37.14
C GLY A 258 4.09 -6.78 37.03
N GLU A 259 5.11 -6.78 36.15
CA GLU A 259 5.99 -5.63 35.91
C GLU A 259 5.72 -4.98 34.55
N THR A 260 5.48 -5.81 33.53
CA THR A 260 5.29 -5.38 32.15
C THR A 260 3.88 -5.75 31.69
N GLN A 261 3.18 -4.79 31.08
CA GLN A 261 1.91 -5.01 30.39
C GLN A 261 2.06 -4.64 28.92
N ILE A 262 1.84 -5.60 28.02
CA ILE A 262 1.96 -5.42 26.57
C ILE A 262 0.64 -5.77 25.93
N SER A 263 0.10 -4.91 25.05
CA SER A 263 -1.03 -5.24 24.19
C SER A 263 -0.60 -5.25 22.73
N THR A 264 -0.95 -6.32 22.03
CA THR A 264 -0.69 -6.43 20.58
C THR A 264 -1.70 -5.65 19.74
N ALA A 265 -2.71 -5.04 20.36
CA ALA A 265 -3.66 -4.15 19.68
C ALA A 265 -2.98 -2.88 19.13
N THR A 266 -1.96 -2.39 19.84
CA THR A 266 -1.21 -1.17 19.49
C THR A 266 0.21 -1.47 18.98
N ALA A 267 0.61 -2.74 18.94
CA ALA A 267 1.92 -3.13 18.46
C ALA A 267 2.03 -3.00 16.93
N PRO A 268 3.18 -2.54 16.40
CA PRO A 268 3.42 -2.54 14.96
C PRO A 268 3.40 -3.95 14.40
N SER A 269 2.95 -4.07 13.15
CA SER A 269 2.89 -5.33 12.41
C SER A 269 3.79 -5.25 11.18
N PHE A 270 4.32 -6.39 10.73
CA PHE A 270 5.30 -6.48 9.64
C PHE A 270 4.81 -7.45 8.56
N ASP A 271 5.19 -7.25 7.30
CA ASP A 271 4.83 -8.15 6.20
C ASP A 271 5.49 -9.54 6.30
N TYR A 272 6.45 -9.73 7.20
CA TYR A 272 7.10 -10.99 7.53
C TYR A 272 7.27 -11.15 9.04
N PRO A 273 7.37 -12.38 9.57
CA PRO A 273 7.67 -12.57 10.98
C PRO A 273 9.10 -12.12 11.27
N ARG A 274 9.22 -11.06 12.06
CA ARG A 274 10.50 -10.50 12.48
C ARG A 274 10.89 -11.00 13.86
N GLN A 275 12.18 -11.28 14.07
CA GLN A 275 12.70 -11.64 15.39
C GLN A 275 12.43 -10.51 16.40
N VAL A 276 12.13 -10.87 17.65
CA VAL A 276 11.99 -9.88 18.71
C VAL A 276 13.35 -9.19 18.91
N SER A 277 13.42 -7.87 18.71
CA SER A 277 14.64 -7.08 18.85
C SER A 277 14.46 -5.92 19.81
N ALA A 278 15.57 -5.38 20.31
CA ALA A 278 15.62 -4.39 21.38
C ALA A 278 15.10 -2.98 21.02
N GLY A 279 14.81 -2.70 19.76
CA GLY A 279 14.23 -1.42 19.36
C GLY A 279 14.00 -1.30 17.86
N LEU A 280 13.01 -0.49 17.52
CA LEU A 280 12.70 -0.06 16.17
C LEU A 280 12.67 1.48 16.20
N ARG A 281 13.55 2.13 15.44
CA ARG A 281 13.57 3.58 15.35
C ARG A 281 12.57 4.03 14.32
N VAL A 282 11.50 4.71 14.74
CA VAL A 282 10.51 5.29 13.83
C VAL A 282 10.86 6.76 13.54
N SER A 283 10.85 7.12 12.27
CA SER A 283 11.04 8.47 11.75
C SER A 283 9.77 8.88 11.00
N PRO A 284 9.02 9.89 11.48
CA PRO A 284 7.82 10.35 10.80
C PRO A 284 8.18 10.93 9.43
N PHE A 285 7.40 10.57 8.41
CA PHE A 285 7.55 11.08 7.05
C PHE A 285 6.49 12.13 6.73
N ASP A 286 5.29 11.98 7.29
CA ASP A 286 4.19 12.95 7.21
C ASP A 286 3.83 13.45 8.62
N HIS A 287 3.24 14.64 8.72
CA HIS A 287 2.76 15.24 9.97
C HIS A 287 1.46 14.62 10.49
N VAL A 288 0.79 13.79 9.69
CA VAL A 288 -0.46 13.14 10.10
C VAL A 288 -0.15 12.01 11.08
N SER A 289 -0.46 12.25 12.36
CA SER A 289 -0.44 11.19 13.39
C SER A 289 -1.70 10.34 13.29
N TYR A 290 -1.52 9.09 12.85
CA TYR A 290 -2.57 8.07 12.86
C TYR A 290 -2.61 7.37 14.22
N LYS A 291 -3.82 7.08 14.71
CA LYS A 291 -4.02 6.30 15.94
C LYS A 291 -3.82 4.78 15.73
N SER A 292 -3.84 4.33 14.48
CA SER A 292 -3.72 2.91 14.13
C SER A 292 -2.26 2.47 14.26
N PRO A 293 -1.99 1.22 14.68
CA PRO A 293 -0.62 0.69 14.71
C PRO A 293 0.00 0.65 13.30
N TYR A 294 1.31 0.84 13.23
CA TYR A 294 2.05 0.81 11.96
C TYR A 294 1.97 -0.55 11.27
N ARG A 295 1.85 -0.54 9.93
CA ARG A 295 1.99 -1.72 9.07
C ARG A 295 3.27 -1.60 8.26
N LEU A 296 4.32 -2.19 8.77
CA LEU A 296 5.68 -1.98 8.31
C LEU A 296 6.02 -3.00 7.22
N ALA A 297 5.91 -2.57 5.97
CA ALA A 297 6.42 -3.30 4.82
C ALA A 297 7.96 -3.22 4.80
N ARG A 298 8.61 -4.30 4.37
CA ARG A 298 10.08 -4.38 4.34
C ARG A 298 10.61 -4.01 2.96
N PHE A 299 11.53 -3.05 2.94
CA PHE A 299 12.38 -2.70 1.81
C PHE A 299 13.83 -3.12 2.11
N GLN A 300 14.34 -4.09 1.37
CA GLN A 300 15.70 -4.58 1.54
C GLN A 300 16.67 -3.73 0.72
N THR A 301 17.78 -3.33 1.34
CA THR A 301 18.85 -2.57 0.69
C THR A 301 20.13 -3.38 0.64
N ASN A 302 20.93 -3.16 -0.40
CA ASN A 302 22.29 -3.70 -0.55
C ASN A 302 22.43 -5.23 -0.48
N THR A 303 21.36 -6.01 -0.61
CA THR A 303 21.51 -7.46 -0.70
C THR A 303 22.15 -7.84 -2.06
N PRO A 304 23.00 -8.88 -2.12
CA PRO A 304 23.78 -9.19 -3.32
C PRO A 304 22.93 -9.48 -4.56
N ASP A 305 21.75 -10.06 -4.36
CA ASP A 305 20.79 -10.51 -5.36
C ASP A 305 19.89 -9.41 -5.94
N LEU A 306 20.01 -8.17 -5.46
CA LEU A 306 19.20 -7.06 -5.96
C LEU A 306 19.55 -6.70 -7.41
N THR A 307 18.53 -6.52 -8.23
CA THR A 307 18.64 -6.08 -9.63
C THR A 307 18.24 -4.63 -9.84
N GLY A 308 17.50 -4.03 -8.89
CA GLY A 308 17.04 -2.65 -8.93
C GLY A 308 15.96 -2.36 -7.89
N PHE A 309 15.36 -1.18 -7.99
CA PHE A 309 14.31 -0.72 -7.07
C PHE A 309 13.16 -0.08 -7.83
N SER A 310 11.93 -0.22 -7.34
CA SER A 310 10.77 0.53 -7.82
C SER A 310 10.16 1.36 -6.70
N VAL A 311 9.79 2.59 -7.01
CA VAL A 311 9.08 3.48 -6.09
C VAL A 311 7.83 4.00 -6.79
N CYS A 312 6.67 3.77 -6.17
CA CYS A 312 5.41 4.34 -6.62
C CYS A 312 5.24 5.72 -5.98
N CYS A 313 4.90 6.72 -6.77
CA CYS A 313 4.73 8.11 -6.34
C CYS A 313 3.40 8.68 -6.80
N GLY A 314 2.75 9.51 -5.98
CA GLY A 314 1.54 10.22 -6.40
C GLY A 314 1.19 11.45 -5.58
N PRO A 315 1.89 12.60 -5.71
CA PRO A 315 3.27 12.82 -6.17
C PRO A 315 4.34 12.48 -5.10
N LEU A 316 3.90 12.18 -3.88
CA LEU A 316 4.71 11.71 -2.75
C LEU A 316 4.95 10.19 -2.83
N PRO A 317 6.03 9.65 -2.25
CA PRO A 317 6.27 8.20 -2.19
C PRO A 317 5.15 7.45 -1.46
N ILE A 318 4.61 6.41 -2.12
CA ILE A 318 3.50 5.58 -1.62
C ILE A 318 3.96 4.19 -1.23
N THR A 319 4.82 3.58 -2.04
CA THR A 319 5.38 2.25 -1.75
C THR A 319 6.75 2.10 -2.42
N LEU A 320 7.60 1.28 -1.81
CA LEU A 320 8.91 0.90 -2.35
C LEU A 320 8.96 -0.61 -2.53
N HIS A 321 9.70 -1.04 -3.55
CA HIS A 321 9.94 -2.45 -3.84
C HIS A 321 11.38 -2.67 -4.27
N ALA A 322 12.00 -3.73 -3.75
CA ALA A 322 13.37 -4.11 -4.08
C ALA A 322 13.34 -5.36 -4.96
N HIS A 323 13.94 -5.27 -6.15
CA HIS A 323 13.80 -6.29 -7.19
C HIS A 323 14.86 -7.38 -7.09
N THR A 324 14.45 -8.63 -7.33
CA THR A 324 15.35 -9.78 -7.51
C THR A 324 15.08 -10.47 -8.85
N PRO A 325 15.92 -11.42 -9.35
CA PRO A 325 15.69 -12.06 -10.65
C PRO A 325 14.43 -12.91 -10.75
N LYS A 326 13.86 -13.35 -9.61
CA LYS A 326 12.68 -14.24 -9.55
C LYS A 326 11.45 -13.52 -8.99
N ASP A 327 11.43 -12.20 -9.11
CA ASP A 327 10.41 -11.40 -8.48
C ASP A 327 9.02 -11.60 -9.11
N ASP A 328 8.00 -11.49 -8.27
CA ASP A 328 6.62 -11.42 -8.72
C ASP A 328 6.27 -9.95 -9.00
N LEU A 329 5.91 -9.64 -10.25
CA LEU A 329 5.61 -8.28 -10.68
C LEU A 329 4.14 -7.88 -10.41
N SER A 330 3.34 -8.75 -9.77
CA SER A 330 1.93 -8.45 -9.46
C SER A 330 1.74 -7.26 -8.52
N PHE A 331 2.79 -6.82 -7.81
CA PHE A 331 2.73 -5.63 -6.96
C PHE A 331 2.45 -4.34 -7.74
N TYR A 332 2.61 -4.35 -9.07
CA TYR A 332 2.22 -3.25 -9.94
C TYR A 332 0.70 -3.17 -10.20
N GLU A 333 -0.10 -4.21 -9.94
CA GLU A 333 -1.54 -4.20 -10.22
C GLU A 333 -2.39 -3.20 -9.41
N PRO A 334 -2.17 -2.98 -8.09
CA PRO A 334 -2.92 -1.99 -7.32
C PRO A 334 -2.40 -0.58 -7.62
N VAL A 335 -2.60 -0.07 -8.83
CA VAL A 335 -2.28 1.32 -9.18
C VAL A 335 -3.42 2.22 -8.70
N LEU A 336 -3.10 3.23 -7.91
CA LEU A 336 -4.02 4.34 -7.66
C LEU A 336 -4.12 5.17 -8.95
N ASP A 337 -5.31 5.61 -9.35
CA ASP A 337 -5.61 6.25 -10.66
C ASP A 337 -4.84 7.57 -10.96
N SER A 338 -3.79 7.91 -10.20
CA SER A 338 -2.95 9.08 -10.38
C SER A 338 -1.51 8.89 -9.87
N SER A 339 -0.96 7.67 -9.92
CA SER A 339 0.42 7.37 -9.47
C SER A 339 1.36 6.97 -10.60
N VAL A 340 2.63 7.37 -10.49
CA VAL A 340 3.70 6.99 -11.42
C VAL A 340 4.69 6.04 -10.75
N TRP A 341 5.38 5.23 -11.54
CA TRP A 341 6.42 4.32 -11.08
C TRP A 341 7.80 4.78 -11.54
N ILE A 342 8.71 4.94 -10.59
CA ILE A 342 10.12 5.25 -10.85
C ILE A 342 10.91 3.97 -10.62
N TYR A 343 11.53 3.43 -11.66
CA TYR A 343 12.42 2.27 -11.56
C TYR A 343 13.88 2.71 -11.64
N LEU A 344 14.70 2.15 -10.74
CA LEU A 344 16.12 2.41 -10.62
C LEU A 344 16.85 1.08 -10.84
N PRO A 345 17.42 0.83 -12.03
CA PRO A 345 18.26 -0.33 -12.24
C PRO A 345 19.51 -0.22 -11.38
N ARG A 346 19.87 -1.28 -10.68
CA ARG A 346 21.11 -1.34 -9.89
C ARG A 346 22.29 -1.61 -10.82
N GLN A 347 23.34 -0.81 -10.74
CA GLN A 347 24.59 -1.04 -11.44
C GLN A 347 25.48 -2.05 -10.69
N GLN A 348 26.42 -2.67 -11.40
CA GLN A 348 27.37 -3.59 -10.78
C GLN A 348 28.19 -2.89 -9.68
N GLY A 349 28.20 -3.44 -8.47
CA GLY A 349 28.91 -2.84 -7.33
C GLY A 349 28.28 -1.54 -6.78
N GLU A 350 27.09 -1.16 -7.27
CA GLU A 350 26.33 -0.05 -6.70
C GLU A 350 25.68 -0.48 -5.38
N SER A 351 25.83 0.37 -4.36
CA SER A 351 25.25 0.19 -3.03
C SER A 351 24.74 1.52 -2.48
N ILE A 352 23.58 1.48 -1.83
CA ILE A 352 22.99 2.60 -1.09
C ILE A 352 23.85 2.88 0.14
N MET A 353 24.33 4.11 0.22
CA MET A 353 25.15 4.63 1.31
C MET A 353 24.29 5.38 2.32
N GLU A 354 23.35 6.20 1.81
CA GLU A 354 22.51 7.08 2.61
C GLU A 354 21.09 7.16 2.08
N ILE A 355 20.15 7.36 3.00
CA ILE A 355 18.73 7.55 2.70
C ILE A 355 18.29 8.86 3.33
N TRP A 356 17.75 9.75 2.52
CA TRP A 356 17.32 11.09 2.91
C TRP A 356 15.84 11.30 2.65
N MET A 357 15.23 12.19 3.43
CA MET A 357 13.88 12.71 3.17
C MET A 357 13.90 14.23 3.01
N ARG A 358 13.09 14.73 2.08
CA ARG A 358 12.80 16.16 1.95
C ARG A 358 11.70 16.52 2.95
N GLY A 359 12.00 17.45 3.84
CA GLY A 359 11.06 17.98 4.82
C GLY A 359 10.07 18.99 4.26
N HIS A 360 9.20 19.50 5.13
CA HIS A 360 8.28 20.58 4.81
C HIS A 360 8.85 21.94 5.22
N LEU A 361 8.55 22.98 4.45
CA LEU A 361 8.68 24.37 4.90
C LEU A 361 7.43 24.84 5.65
N HIS A 362 6.26 24.34 5.26
CA HIS A 362 4.97 24.74 5.81
C HIS A 362 4.07 23.52 6.02
N PHE A 363 3.40 23.45 7.18
CA PHE A 363 2.56 22.35 7.66
C PHE A 363 1.39 21.92 6.74
N ARG A 364 1.14 22.59 5.61
CA ARG A 364 0.02 22.31 4.70
C ARG A 364 0.43 21.79 3.32
N ASP A 365 1.73 21.62 3.07
CA ASP A 365 2.24 21.25 1.75
C ASP A 365 2.75 19.81 1.72
N SER A 366 1.84 18.83 1.87
CA SER A 366 2.17 17.41 1.90
C SER A 366 2.79 16.90 0.58
N HIS A 367 2.57 17.63 -0.52
CA HIS A 367 3.15 17.34 -1.83
C HIS A 367 4.65 17.61 -1.91
N SER A 368 5.25 18.26 -0.90
CA SER A 368 6.69 18.54 -0.87
C SER A 368 7.55 17.34 -0.52
N LEU A 369 6.98 16.23 -0.05
CA LEU A 369 7.73 15.06 0.40
C LEU A 369 8.38 14.31 -0.77
N ALA A 370 9.64 13.96 -0.59
CA ALA A 370 10.41 13.12 -1.49
C ALA A 370 11.48 12.36 -0.70
N LEU A 371 11.96 11.27 -1.28
CA LEU A 371 13.14 10.57 -0.80
C LEU A 371 14.31 10.86 -1.72
N ALA A 372 15.51 10.72 -1.19
CA ALA A 372 16.70 10.61 -2.01
C ALA A 372 17.55 9.44 -1.53
N PHE A 373 17.99 8.62 -2.49
CA PHE A 373 18.98 7.58 -2.24
C PHE A 373 20.32 8.08 -2.75
N VAL A 374 21.32 8.11 -1.87
CA VAL A 374 22.71 8.36 -2.25
C VAL A 374 23.40 7.01 -2.29
N THR A 375 23.90 6.64 -3.46
CA THR A 375 24.72 5.45 -3.67
C THR A 375 26.18 5.83 -3.76
N ASN A 376 27.07 4.84 -3.74
CA ASN A 376 28.49 5.03 -4.01
C ASN A 376 28.80 5.47 -5.46
N ARG A 377 27.79 5.61 -6.32
CA ARG A 377 27.93 6.04 -7.72
C ARG A 377 27.13 7.29 -8.07
N ARG A 378 25.97 7.50 -7.46
CA ARG A 378 25.04 8.58 -7.83
C ARG A 378 24.05 8.90 -6.71
N SER A 379 23.42 10.07 -6.81
CA SER A 379 22.24 10.41 -6.03
C SER A 379 21.00 10.34 -6.92
N VAL A 380 19.89 9.81 -6.40
CA VAL A 380 18.63 9.73 -7.13
C VAL A 380 17.49 10.30 -6.30
N LEU A 381 16.70 11.18 -6.92
CA LEU A 381 15.49 11.75 -6.35
C LEU A 381 14.29 10.83 -6.62
N LEU A 382 13.52 10.57 -5.57
CA LEU A 382 12.36 9.70 -5.57
C LEU A 382 11.15 10.50 -5.07
N GLY A 383 10.41 11.09 -6.01
CA GLY A 383 9.29 12.01 -5.73
C GLY A 383 9.28 13.18 -6.70
N ALA A 384 8.49 14.20 -6.39
CA ALA A 384 8.38 15.40 -7.22
C ALA A 384 9.72 16.14 -7.34
N ALA A 385 10.07 16.51 -8.57
CA ALA A 385 11.25 17.30 -8.90
C ALA A 385 11.24 18.67 -8.18
N PRO A 386 12.41 19.25 -7.88
CA PRO A 386 12.45 20.51 -7.15
C PRO A 386 11.97 21.68 -8.02
N THR A 387 10.85 22.31 -7.65
CA THR A 387 10.50 23.67 -8.09
C THR A 387 11.20 24.70 -7.20
N PRO A 388 11.28 26.00 -7.56
CA PRO A 388 11.88 27.03 -6.70
C PRO A 388 11.34 27.03 -5.26
N ARG A 389 10.06 26.68 -5.08
CA ARG A 389 9.42 26.50 -3.77
C ARG A 389 9.94 25.26 -3.03
N LEU A 390 10.07 24.13 -3.72
CA LEU A 390 10.53 22.86 -3.14
C LEU A 390 12.04 22.83 -2.88
N SER A 391 12.83 23.59 -3.64
CA SER A 391 14.29 23.71 -3.45
C SER A 391 14.68 24.35 -2.13
N GLN A 392 13.76 25.08 -1.49
CA GLN A 392 13.97 25.66 -0.17
C GLN A 392 13.76 24.63 0.96
N CYS A 393 13.12 23.48 0.68
CA CYS A 393 12.81 22.50 1.71
C CYS A 393 14.08 21.84 2.27
N PRO A 394 14.20 21.69 3.61
CA PRO A 394 15.35 21.05 4.22
C PRO A 394 15.38 19.56 3.90
N TRP A 395 16.58 18.98 3.87
CA TRP A 395 16.78 17.54 3.76
C TRP A 395 17.24 16.96 5.10
N TYR A 396 16.66 15.82 5.48
CA TYR A 396 16.97 15.11 6.71
C TYR A 396 17.49 13.71 6.40
N LEU A 397 18.65 13.38 6.95
CA LEU A 397 19.24 12.05 6.86
C LEU A 397 18.42 11.08 7.71
N LEU A 398 17.84 10.07 7.07
CA LEU A 398 17.04 9.04 7.73
C LEU A 398 17.90 7.87 8.18
N ASP A 399 18.83 7.40 7.34
CA ASP A 399 19.66 6.22 7.64
C ASP A 399 20.96 6.22 6.82
N THR A 400 21.97 5.52 7.34
CA THR A 400 23.28 5.35 6.70
C THR A 400 23.66 3.87 6.62
N PRO A 401 23.09 3.09 5.68
CA PRO A 401 23.45 1.68 5.49
C PRO A 401 24.95 1.47 5.19
N ASN A 402 25.63 2.48 4.64
CA ASN A 402 27.06 2.45 4.32
C ASN A 402 27.46 1.24 3.46
N GLY A 403 26.61 0.89 2.50
CA GLY A 403 26.81 -0.24 1.59
C GLY A 403 26.53 -1.62 2.18
N ASN A 404 26.21 -1.72 3.48
CA ASN A 404 25.86 -2.98 4.11
C ASN A 404 24.41 -3.37 3.82
N PRO A 405 24.10 -4.68 3.71
CA PRO A 405 22.74 -5.17 3.69
C PRO A 405 21.94 -4.66 4.89
N SER A 406 20.78 -4.03 4.64
CA SER A 406 19.92 -3.49 5.69
C SER A 406 18.45 -3.63 5.32
N ASN A 407 17.59 -3.49 6.33
CA ASN A 407 16.15 -3.43 6.16
C ASN A 407 15.67 -2.03 6.52
N VAL A 408 14.98 -1.41 5.59
CA VAL A 408 14.18 -0.21 5.81
C VAL A 408 12.74 -0.65 5.88
N TYR A 409 12.01 -0.17 6.87
CA TYR A 409 10.59 -0.42 6.97
C TYR A 409 9.82 0.85 6.69
N PHE A 410 8.64 0.73 6.10
CA PHE A 410 7.75 1.85 5.86
C PHE A 410 6.30 1.47 6.11
N ASP A 411 5.51 2.43 6.61
CA ASP A 411 4.09 2.20 6.83
C ASP A 411 3.35 2.07 5.49
N SER A 412 2.75 0.91 5.24
CA SER A 412 2.06 0.53 4.00
C SER A 412 0.62 1.08 3.99
N TYR A 413 0.50 2.39 4.09
CA TYR A 413 -0.78 3.06 4.15
C TYR A 413 -1.32 3.33 2.73
N PRO A 414 -2.63 3.15 2.45
CA PRO A 414 -3.17 3.19 1.07
C PRO A 414 -3.00 4.52 0.32
N HIS A 415 -2.62 5.59 1.01
CA HIS A 415 -2.58 6.96 0.47
C HIS A 415 -1.18 7.59 0.49
N GLY A 416 -0.15 6.87 0.93
CA GLY A 416 1.19 7.43 1.07
C GLY A 416 1.94 6.88 2.27
N ILE A 417 3.27 6.89 2.23
CA ILE A 417 4.08 6.50 3.37
C ILE A 417 3.94 7.56 4.46
N THR A 418 3.66 7.15 5.69
CA THR A 418 3.46 8.08 6.83
C THR A 418 4.68 8.12 7.74
N SER A 419 5.45 7.04 7.78
CA SER A 419 6.61 6.87 8.64
C SER A 419 7.54 5.81 8.07
N PHE A 420 8.83 6.02 8.28
CA PHE A 420 9.87 5.02 8.08
C PHE A 420 10.29 4.45 9.43
N ALA A 421 10.80 3.22 9.41
CA ALA A 421 11.41 2.63 10.57
C ALA A 421 12.68 1.87 10.23
N PHE A 422 13.61 1.83 11.17
CA PHE A 422 14.95 1.30 10.96
C PHE A 422 15.41 0.47 12.15
N ASP A 423 16.18 -0.57 11.86
CA ASP A 423 16.88 -1.37 12.87
C ASP A 423 18.19 -0.70 13.33
N SER A 424 18.67 0.28 12.56
CA SER A 424 19.89 1.04 12.84
C SER A 424 19.68 2.11 13.91
N SER A 425 20.77 2.40 14.64
CA SER A 425 20.86 3.58 15.49
C SER A 425 20.66 4.85 14.67
N LYS A 426 20.10 5.90 15.29
CA LYS A 426 19.97 7.20 14.65
C LYS A 426 21.35 7.68 14.16
N PRO A 427 21.50 8.10 12.89
CA PRO A 427 22.74 8.67 12.41
C PRO A 427 23.18 9.84 13.29
N PRO A 428 24.48 9.98 13.61
CA PRO A 428 24.97 11.12 14.35
C PRO A 428 24.69 12.41 13.57
N PRO A 429 24.44 13.55 14.25
CA PRO A 429 24.43 14.85 13.59
C PRO A 429 25.85 15.15 13.10
N GLY A 430 26.16 14.74 11.87
CA GLY A 430 27.44 15.03 11.22
C GLY A 430 27.51 16.47 10.73
N PRO A 431 28.68 16.94 10.25
CA PRO A 431 28.73 18.16 9.47
C PRO A 431 27.72 18.04 8.33
N LEU A 432 26.84 19.02 8.19
CA LEU A 432 25.83 19.08 7.12
C LEU A 432 26.56 19.24 5.78
N GLN A 433 27.13 18.16 5.22
CA GLN A 433 27.39 18.16 3.79
C GLN A 433 26.02 18.26 3.12
N PRO A 434 25.77 19.31 2.33
CA PRO A 434 24.50 19.46 1.66
C PRO A 434 24.31 18.29 0.70
N LEU A 435 23.13 17.68 0.73
CA LEU A 435 22.74 16.65 -0.22
C LEU A 435 22.81 17.23 -1.64
N THR A 436 23.73 16.71 -2.45
CA THR A 436 23.84 17.05 -3.86
C THR A 436 22.95 16.13 -4.67
N LEU A 437 21.89 16.70 -5.23
CA LEU A 437 21.00 16.01 -6.17
C LEU A 437 21.32 16.41 -7.61
N PRO A 438 21.07 15.51 -8.58
CA PRO A 438 21.16 15.85 -9.99
C PRO A 438 20.20 17.01 -10.31
N GLN A 439 20.68 17.98 -11.08
CA GLN A 439 19.89 19.14 -11.51
C GLN A 439 19.50 18.99 -12.99
N PRO A 440 18.25 19.30 -13.34
CA PRO A 440 17.83 19.40 -14.73
C PRO A 440 18.58 20.49 -15.48
N LEU A 441 18.98 20.20 -16.72
CA LEU A 441 19.47 21.17 -17.69
C LEU A 441 18.33 21.98 -18.31
N SER A 442 17.16 21.36 -18.47
CA SER A 442 15.94 22.00 -18.94
C SER A 442 15.19 22.74 -17.83
N SER A 443 14.36 23.70 -18.25
CA SER A 443 13.44 24.40 -17.35
C SER A 443 12.28 23.49 -16.94
N HIS A 444 11.79 23.69 -15.70
CA HIS A 444 10.63 22.97 -15.21
C HIS A 444 9.39 23.27 -16.09
N PRO A 445 8.67 22.26 -16.63
CA PRO A 445 7.62 22.50 -17.62
C PRO A 445 6.44 23.37 -17.13
N ASP A 446 5.97 23.14 -15.90
CA ASP A 446 4.92 23.94 -15.25
C ASP A 446 5.16 23.97 -13.74
N ILE A 447 5.36 25.16 -13.16
CA ILE A 447 5.65 25.34 -11.73
C ILE A 447 4.49 24.92 -10.79
N HIS A 448 3.28 24.73 -11.33
CA HIS A 448 2.10 24.34 -10.56
C HIS A 448 1.86 22.83 -10.55
N ALA A 449 2.53 22.08 -11.41
CA ALA A 449 2.42 20.63 -11.49
C ALA A 449 3.58 19.93 -10.75
N ASN A 450 3.27 18.82 -10.09
CA ASN A 450 4.27 18.00 -9.40
C ASN A 450 4.93 17.01 -10.36
N PHE A 451 5.71 17.53 -11.30
CA PHE A 451 6.45 16.70 -12.25
C PHE A 451 7.51 15.85 -11.54
N HIS A 452 7.67 14.63 -12.02
CA HIS A 452 8.86 13.83 -11.83
C HIS A 452 9.85 14.11 -12.96
N TRP A 453 11.13 13.88 -12.68
CA TRP A 453 12.19 14.12 -13.63
C TRP A 453 13.19 12.97 -13.61
N SER A 454 13.67 12.64 -14.80
CA SER A 454 14.72 11.65 -15.02
C SER A 454 15.60 12.10 -16.17
N SER A 455 16.85 11.68 -16.16
CA SER A 455 17.79 11.93 -17.25
C SER A 455 18.73 10.75 -17.42
N ALA A 456 19.20 10.57 -18.65
CA ALA A 456 20.17 9.55 -19.00
C ALA A 456 20.98 9.99 -20.23
N SER A 457 22.26 9.59 -20.26
CA SER A 457 23.05 9.72 -21.48
C SER A 457 22.51 8.76 -22.53
N VAL A 458 22.40 9.24 -23.76
CA VAL A 458 22.06 8.43 -24.93
C VAL A 458 23.31 8.05 -25.75
N ASP A 459 24.49 8.40 -25.23
CA ASP A 459 25.77 7.97 -25.79
C ASP A 459 25.95 6.46 -25.58
N HIS A 460 26.38 5.76 -26.61
CA HIS A 460 26.73 4.34 -26.56
C HIS A 460 25.60 3.40 -26.06
N VAL A 461 24.34 3.81 -26.23
CA VAL A 461 23.18 2.93 -26.02
C VAL A 461 23.21 1.81 -27.07
N ALA A 462 23.13 0.57 -26.62
CA ALA A 462 23.14 -0.61 -27.47
C ALA A 462 21.72 -1.08 -27.82
N GLU A 463 20.82 -1.09 -26.83
CA GLU A 463 19.44 -1.53 -26.99
C GLU A 463 18.46 -0.68 -26.19
N ILE A 464 17.20 -0.67 -26.60
CA ILE A 464 16.12 0.05 -25.92
C ILE A 464 14.91 -0.86 -25.75
N SER A 465 14.34 -0.86 -24.54
CA SER A 465 13.01 -1.39 -24.27
C SER A 465 12.03 -0.24 -24.01
N ILE A 466 10.91 -0.23 -24.72
CA ILE A 466 9.85 0.77 -24.51
C ILE A 466 8.96 0.30 -23.36
N CYS A 467 8.57 1.21 -22.47
CA CYS A 467 7.57 0.94 -21.43
C CYS A 467 6.21 1.49 -21.85
N ARG A 468 5.20 0.62 -22.03
CA ARG A 468 3.85 1.00 -22.50
C ARG A 468 2.80 0.87 -21.40
N ARG A 469 1.82 1.77 -21.37
CA ARG A 469 0.68 1.67 -20.44
C ARG A 469 -0.13 0.41 -20.78
N PRO A 470 -0.49 -0.44 -19.79
CA PRO A 470 -1.18 -1.71 -20.04
C PRO A 470 -2.69 -1.55 -20.39
N SER A 471 -3.11 -0.43 -20.96
CA SER A 471 -4.52 -0.15 -21.31
C SER A 471 -4.89 -0.69 -22.69
N ARG A 472 -6.12 -1.20 -22.85
CA ARG A 472 -6.64 -1.70 -24.14
C ARG A 472 -6.94 -0.59 -25.15
N ASP A 473 -7.15 0.64 -24.68
CA ASP A 473 -7.67 1.74 -25.50
C ASP A 473 -6.62 2.82 -25.82
N THR A 474 -5.39 2.73 -25.28
CA THR A 474 -4.34 3.74 -25.50
C THR A 474 -2.94 3.11 -25.47
N SER A 475 -2.20 3.19 -26.58
CA SER A 475 -0.77 2.80 -26.65
C SER A 475 0.16 3.93 -26.13
N GLU A 476 -0.07 4.39 -24.91
CA GLU A 476 0.75 5.45 -24.31
C GLU A 476 2.11 4.91 -23.88
N ILE A 477 3.19 5.57 -24.31
CA ILE A 477 4.57 5.26 -23.93
C ILE A 477 4.90 6.06 -22.67
N LEU A 478 5.16 5.35 -21.59
CA LEU A 478 5.43 5.92 -20.27
C LEU A 478 6.89 6.33 -20.09
N GLY A 479 7.80 5.61 -20.75
CA GLY A 479 9.23 5.78 -20.61
C GLY A 479 10.03 4.74 -21.39
N LEU A 480 11.35 4.79 -21.24
CA LEU A 480 12.33 3.96 -21.93
C LEU A 480 13.31 3.37 -20.93
N MET A 481 13.68 2.10 -21.15
CA MET A 481 14.84 1.46 -20.54
C MET A 481 15.98 1.45 -21.56
N LEU A 482 17.08 2.09 -21.22
CA LEU A 482 18.30 2.10 -22.02
C LEU A 482 19.24 1.01 -21.52
N HIS A 483 19.77 0.21 -22.44
CA HIS A 483 20.78 -0.82 -22.16
C HIS A 483 22.08 -0.43 -22.85
N TYR A 484 23.16 -0.31 -22.07
CA TYR A 484 24.48 0.06 -22.56
C TYR A 484 25.32 -1.19 -22.83
N ALA A 485 26.31 -1.07 -23.73
CA ALA A 485 27.17 -2.18 -24.12
C ALA A 485 28.00 -2.77 -22.95
N ASP A 486 28.24 -1.98 -21.89
CA ASP A 486 28.94 -2.41 -20.68
C ASP A 486 28.03 -3.17 -19.68
N GLY A 487 26.77 -3.40 -20.03
CA GLY A 487 25.78 -4.05 -19.19
C GLY A 487 25.09 -3.12 -18.17
N ASN A 488 25.46 -1.85 -18.11
CA ASN A 488 24.71 -0.87 -17.32
C ASN A 488 23.35 -0.59 -17.96
N ARG A 489 22.43 -0.07 -17.14
CA ARG A 489 21.08 0.31 -17.56
C ARG A 489 20.71 1.66 -16.96
N ALA A 490 19.89 2.41 -17.68
CA ALA A 490 19.29 3.66 -17.22
C ALA A 490 17.82 3.74 -17.65
N CYS A 491 17.06 4.62 -16.99
CA CYS A 491 15.65 4.83 -17.28
C CYS A 491 15.39 6.29 -17.63
N LEU A 492 14.50 6.50 -18.61
CA LEU A 492 13.90 7.78 -18.95
C LEU A 492 12.39 7.67 -18.78
N GLY A 493 11.77 8.63 -18.11
CA GLY A 493 10.33 8.63 -17.84
C GLY A 493 9.92 7.60 -16.78
N GLN A 494 8.66 7.18 -16.87
CA GLN A 494 8.10 6.13 -16.02
C GLN A 494 8.42 4.74 -16.61
N VAL A 495 9.06 3.90 -15.81
CA VAL A 495 9.39 2.52 -16.20
C VAL A 495 8.80 1.54 -15.18
N ARG A 496 8.02 0.58 -15.69
CA ARG A 496 7.53 -0.58 -14.95
C ARG A 496 8.00 -1.85 -15.66
N LEU A 497 8.53 -2.80 -14.90
CA LEU A 497 9.09 -4.02 -15.49
C LEU A 497 8.03 -4.92 -16.14
N ASP A 498 6.79 -4.87 -15.68
CA ASP A 498 5.66 -5.63 -16.24
C ASP A 498 5.11 -5.05 -17.56
N CYS A 499 5.62 -3.89 -17.96
CA CYS A 499 5.14 -3.11 -19.10
C CYS A 499 6.23 -2.88 -20.17
N LEU A 500 7.37 -3.56 -20.05
CA LEU A 500 8.48 -3.44 -21.00
C LEU A 500 8.27 -4.33 -22.22
N ASP A 501 8.38 -3.74 -23.39
CA ASP A 501 8.47 -4.45 -24.65
C ASP A 501 9.84 -5.15 -24.80
N PRO A 502 9.94 -6.16 -25.67
CA PRO A 502 11.23 -6.73 -26.04
C PRO A 502 12.21 -5.65 -26.50
N PRO A 503 13.48 -5.70 -26.07
CA PRO A 503 14.48 -4.73 -26.49
C PRO A 503 14.70 -4.81 -28.01
N PHE A 504 14.95 -3.66 -28.62
CA PHE A 504 15.43 -3.57 -30.00
C PHE A 504 16.80 -2.89 -30.05
N VAL A 505 17.60 -3.29 -31.04
CA VAL A 505 18.97 -2.80 -31.22
C VAL A 505 18.96 -1.38 -31.78
N VAL A 506 19.79 -0.53 -31.19
CA VAL A 506 20.01 0.84 -31.67
C VAL A 506 21.03 0.80 -32.81
N THR A 507 20.67 1.40 -33.94
CA THR A 507 21.61 1.62 -35.04
C THR A 507 22.14 3.04 -34.94
N PRO A 508 23.45 3.26 -34.73
CA PRO A 508 24.02 4.60 -34.50
C PRO A 508 23.79 5.60 -35.64
N SER A 509 23.53 5.13 -36.85
CA SER A 509 23.26 5.96 -38.03
C SER A 509 21.81 6.43 -38.17
N GLN A 510 20.91 5.98 -37.29
CA GLN A 510 19.50 6.36 -37.27
C GLN A 510 19.17 7.16 -36.02
N SER A 511 18.05 7.88 -35.98
CA SER A 511 17.58 8.61 -34.80
C SER A 511 16.37 7.94 -34.18
N LEU A 512 16.13 8.13 -32.89
CA LEU A 512 14.87 7.72 -32.26
C LEU A 512 13.84 8.84 -32.41
N HIS A 513 12.72 8.56 -33.07
CA HIS A 513 11.61 9.48 -33.20
C HIS A 513 10.51 9.17 -32.20
N LEU A 514 10.12 10.16 -31.40
CA LEU A 514 9.04 10.09 -30.42
C LEU A 514 7.85 10.92 -30.91
N GLY A 515 6.72 10.27 -31.16
CA GLY A 515 5.48 10.92 -31.59
C GLY A 515 4.60 11.25 -30.38
N SER A 516 4.26 12.52 -30.20
CA SER A 516 3.40 13.00 -29.12
C SER A 516 1.99 13.32 -29.59
N LYS A 517 1.03 13.21 -28.66
CA LYS A 517 -0.37 13.55 -28.88
C LYS A 517 -0.94 14.24 -27.65
N THR A 518 -1.91 15.12 -27.86
CA THR A 518 -2.68 15.83 -26.84
C THR A 518 -4.14 15.41 -26.94
N THR A 519 -4.74 15.00 -25.83
CA THR A 519 -6.15 14.55 -25.78
C THR A 519 -6.94 15.39 -24.79
N ALA A 520 -8.22 15.67 -25.06
CA ALA A 520 -9.06 16.45 -24.16
C ALA A 520 -9.02 15.93 -22.70
N GLY A 521 -8.58 16.78 -21.77
CA GLY A 521 -8.46 16.44 -20.34
C GLY A 521 -7.13 15.81 -19.90
N LYS A 522 -6.18 15.58 -20.82
CA LYS A 522 -4.79 15.19 -20.54
C LYS A 522 -3.82 16.14 -21.25
N GLY A 523 -2.62 16.27 -20.72
CA GLY A 523 -1.56 17.02 -21.40
C GLY A 523 -0.89 16.19 -22.51
N PRO A 524 0.19 16.70 -23.11
CA PRO A 524 0.94 15.99 -24.13
C PRO A 524 1.52 14.69 -23.56
N HIS A 525 1.44 13.61 -24.33
CA HIS A 525 2.03 12.31 -23.98
C HIS A 525 2.61 11.63 -25.22
N ILE A 526 3.60 10.77 -25.05
CA ILE A 526 4.19 10.01 -26.15
C ILE A 526 3.29 8.80 -26.46
N VAL A 527 2.96 8.62 -27.73
CA VAL A 527 2.11 7.51 -28.21
C VAL A 527 2.84 6.59 -29.19
N ARG A 528 3.99 7.03 -29.71
CA ARG A 528 4.78 6.26 -30.68
C ARG A 528 6.28 6.50 -30.51
N ALA A 529 7.06 5.45 -30.76
CA ALA A 529 8.50 5.50 -30.79
C ALA A 529 9.00 4.59 -31.93
N CYS A 530 9.86 5.11 -32.82
CA CYS A 530 10.43 4.35 -33.94
C CYS A 530 11.85 4.82 -34.27
N ILE A 531 12.66 3.94 -34.87
CA ILE A 531 14.05 4.23 -35.27
C ILE A 531 14.13 4.71 -36.74
N SER A 532 13.14 4.37 -37.57
CA SER A 532 13.04 4.82 -38.96
C SER A 532 11.92 5.84 -39.12
N GLY A 533 12.26 7.01 -39.64
CA GLY A 533 11.30 8.06 -39.99
C GLY A 533 10.63 7.85 -41.35
N THR A 534 10.33 6.61 -41.76
CA THR A 534 9.61 6.38 -43.02
C THR A 534 8.18 6.92 -42.89
N ASP A 535 7.57 7.40 -43.98
CA ASP A 535 6.22 7.96 -43.95
C ASP A 535 5.13 6.93 -43.55
N GLU A 536 5.43 5.63 -43.67
CA GLU A 536 4.58 4.55 -43.17
C GLU A 536 4.70 4.38 -41.65
N ASP A 537 5.88 4.59 -41.08
CA ASP A 537 6.12 4.62 -39.63
C ASP A 537 5.53 5.86 -38.95
N ARG A 538 5.20 6.90 -39.72
CA ARG A 538 4.69 8.18 -39.22
C ARG A 538 3.17 8.25 -39.03
N LYS A 539 2.42 7.23 -39.47
CA LYS A 539 0.96 7.14 -39.29
C LYS A 539 0.64 6.32 -38.04
N SER A 540 -0.20 6.82 -37.12
CA SER A 540 -0.55 6.08 -35.89
C SER A 540 -1.25 4.74 -36.19
N VAL A 541 -1.16 3.79 -35.24
CA VAL A 541 -1.82 2.46 -35.32
C VAL A 541 -3.34 2.58 -35.42
N GLU A 542 -3.91 3.71 -34.99
CA GLU A 542 -5.35 4.00 -34.99
C GLU A 542 -5.79 4.92 -36.13
N GLY A 543 -4.92 5.27 -37.07
CA GLY A 543 -5.26 6.18 -38.18
C GLY A 543 -5.47 7.65 -37.78
N SER A 544 -5.16 8.02 -36.53
CA SER A 544 -5.18 9.41 -36.05
C SER A 544 -3.82 10.11 -36.25
N GLU A 545 -3.83 11.40 -36.56
CA GLU A 545 -2.62 12.20 -36.78
C GLU A 545 -1.80 12.33 -35.47
N ILE A 546 -0.48 12.32 -35.60
CA ILE A 546 0.47 12.59 -34.50
C ILE A 546 0.71 14.10 -34.51
N ASP A 547 0.60 14.75 -33.35
CA ASP A 547 0.66 16.20 -33.25
C ASP A 547 2.08 16.71 -33.53
N ILE A 548 3.07 16.11 -32.86
CA ILE A 548 4.47 16.53 -32.94
C ILE A 548 5.38 15.29 -32.95
N TRP A 549 6.40 15.32 -33.80
CA TRP A 549 7.49 14.36 -33.78
C TRP A 549 8.75 14.99 -33.18
N PHE A 550 9.32 14.35 -32.17
CA PHE A 550 10.57 14.75 -31.54
C PHE A 550 11.69 13.76 -31.90
N GLU A 551 12.78 14.28 -32.46
CA GLU A 551 13.95 13.48 -32.83
C GLU A 551 15.00 13.49 -31.72
N VAL A 552 15.27 12.31 -31.17
CA VAL A 552 16.36 12.02 -30.25
C VAL A 552 17.57 11.55 -31.04
N VAL A 553 18.65 12.33 -30.96
CA VAL A 553 19.95 11.98 -31.55
C VAL A 553 20.74 11.14 -30.54
N TRP A 554 21.52 10.14 -30.98
CA TRP A 554 22.34 9.30 -30.09
C TRP A 554 23.61 10.00 -29.59
N SER A 555 23.45 11.20 -29.04
CA SER A 555 24.50 11.97 -28.41
C SER A 555 23.98 12.80 -27.25
N GLY A 556 24.79 12.93 -26.20
CA GLY A 556 24.49 13.81 -25.06
C GLY A 556 23.45 13.21 -24.11
N THR A 557 22.64 14.07 -23.48
CA THR A 557 21.70 13.69 -22.42
C THR A 557 20.27 14.01 -22.81
N VAL A 558 19.40 13.02 -22.64
CA VAL A 558 17.95 13.20 -22.75
C VAL A 558 17.39 13.39 -21.35
N GLU A 559 16.47 14.34 -21.21
CA GLU A 559 15.70 14.56 -20.00
C GLU A 559 14.23 14.31 -20.26
N TRP A 560 13.56 13.68 -19.30
CA TRP A 560 12.16 13.32 -19.39
C TRP A 560 11.43 13.79 -18.14
N TRP A 561 10.51 14.73 -18.33
CA TRP A 561 9.59 15.21 -17.31
C TRP A 561 8.25 14.51 -17.46
N PHE A 562 7.69 14.01 -16.36
CA PHE A 562 6.43 13.25 -16.43
C PHE A 562 5.55 13.38 -15.18
N THR A 563 4.25 13.26 -15.38
CA THR A 563 3.21 13.02 -14.36
C THR A 563 2.35 11.83 -14.77
N ASP A 564 1.30 11.52 -14.02
CA ASP A 564 0.29 10.54 -14.41
C ASP A 564 -0.50 10.95 -15.68
N LYS A 565 -0.49 12.25 -16.02
CA LYS A 565 -1.33 12.85 -17.07
C LYS A 565 -0.59 13.36 -18.30
N GLN A 566 0.71 13.61 -18.21
CA GLN A 566 1.48 14.24 -19.30
C GLN A 566 2.99 13.99 -19.17
N CYS A 567 3.73 14.17 -20.27
CA CYS A 567 5.18 14.16 -20.29
C CYS A 567 5.80 15.08 -21.35
N HIS A 568 7.03 15.51 -21.09
CA HIS A 568 7.84 16.34 -21.98
C HIS A 568 9.26 15.79 -22.06
N VAL A 569 9.74 15.59 -23.27
CA VAL A 569 11.10 15.12 -23.55
C VAL A 569 11.95 16.29 -24.01
N TRP A 570 13.18 16.36 -23.50
CA TRP A 570 14.15 17.41 -23.79
C TRP A 570 15.50 16.81 -24.19
N GLN A 571 16.16 17.47 -25.14
CA GLN A 571 17.55 17.18 -25.52
C GLN A 571 18.17 18.43 -26.14
N ASP A 572 19.33 18.86 -25.64
CA ASP A 572 20.10 19.98 -26.19
C ASP A 572 19.29 21.27 -26.41
N GLY A 573 18.42 21.61 -25.45
CA GLY A 573 17.54 22.79 -25.49
C GLY A 573 16.30 22.64 -26.38
N ARG A 574 16.15 21.54 -27.13
CA ARG A 574 14.95 21.18 -27.89
C ARG A 574 13.97 20.43 -26.99
N HIS A 575 12.67 20.55 -27.26
CA HIS A 575 11.62 19.86 -26.51
C HIS A 575 10.47 19.33 -27.36
N SER A 576 9.78 18.31 -26.86
CA SER A 576 8.70 17.59 -27.56
C SER A 576 7.31 18.25 -27.50
N PHE A 577 7.24 19.55 -27.23
CA PHE A 577 5.99 20.32 -27.08
C PHE A 577 6.14 21.70 -27.70
N VAL A 578 5.04 22.33 -28.10
CA VAL A 578 5.00 23.72 -28.58
C VAL A 578 4.21 24.53 -27.56
N LEU A 579 4.86 25.56 -26.99
CA LEU A 579 4.30 26.47 -25.98
C LEU A 579 2.98 27.13 -26.41
#